data_AF-A0A0F5PK51-F1
#
_entry.id   AF-A0A0F5PK51-F1
#
_cell.length_a   1.000
_cell.length_b   1.000
_cell.length_c   1.000
_cell.angle_alpha   90.00
_cell.angle_beta   90.00
_cell.angle_gamma   90.00
#
_symmetry.space_group_name_H-M   'P 1'
#
loop_
_entity.id
_entity.type
_entity.pdbx_description
1 polymer ?
#
loop_
_entity_poly.entity_id
_entity_poly.type
_entity_poly.pdbx_seq_one_letter_code
_entity_poly.pdbx_strand_id
1 'polypeptide(L)' 'LARTHLVNAATVMMAATKTFSSLKDWGVRLSKKIGFHKARIAVARKLAIIMFGLWRDGTHFQFKADTVVAHREMMQAARG' A
#
# COMPACT_ATOMS: atom_id res chain seq x y z
N LEU A 1 17.14 -8.71 4.89
CA LEU A 1 17.17 -7.23 4.78
C LEU A 1 15.87 -6.63 4.25
N ALA A 2 15.25 -7.20 3.20
CA ALA A 2 14.00 -6.69 2.61
C ALA A 2 12.87 -6.40 3.62
N ARG A 3 12.60 -7.34 4.55
CA ARG A 3 11.60 -7.14 5.63
C ARG A 3 11.88 -5.89 6.47
N THR A 4 13.14 -5.64 6.82
CA THR A 4 13.55 -4.49 7.65
C THR A 4 13.31 -3.19 6.91
N HIS A 5 13.70 -3.11 5.63
CA HIS A 5 13.48 -1.91 4.81
C HIS A 5 11.99 -1.58 4.66
N LEU A 6 11.14 -2.58 4.41
CA LEU A 6 9.70 -2.38 4.29
C LEU A 6 9.07 -1.88 5.60
N VAL A 7 9.53 -2.38 6.75
CA VAL A 7 9.04 -1.92 8.04
C VAL A 7 9.50 -0.49 8.34
N ASN A 8 10.73 -0.12 7.98
CA ASN A 8 11.21 1.25 8.09
C ASN A 8 10.43 2.19 7.15
N ALA A 9 10.21 1.78 5.91
CA ALA A 9 9.40 2.52 4.94
C ALA A 9 7.95 2.70 5.44
N ALA A 10 7.33 1.65 5.97
CA ALA A 10 6.00 1.74 6.59
C ALA A 10 5.97 2.70 7.78
N THR A 11 7.05 2.72 8.58
CA THR A 11 7.17 3.64 9.72
C THR A 11 7.23 5.10 9.25
N VAL A 12 8.06 5.40 8.25
CA VAL A 12 8.16 6.75 7.63
C VAL A 12 6.85 7.14 6.94
N MET A 13 6.22 6.22 6.22
CA MET A 13 4.93 6.44 5.55
C MET A 13 3.84 6.86 6.54
N MET A 14 3.78 6.21 7.70
CA MET A 14 2.79 6.50 8.72
C MET A 14 3.12 7.77 9.52
N ALA A 15 4.39 8.01 9.84
CA ALA A 15 4.80 9.06 10.77
C ALA A 15 5.18 10.40 10.11
N ALA A 16 5.74 10.39 8.91
CA ALA A 16 6.43 11.55 8.33
C ALA A 16 5.92 11.97 6.94
N THR A 17 5.25 11.09 6.20
CA THR A 17 4.73 11.44 4.86
C THR A 17 3.55 12.41 4.98
N LYS A 18 3.58 13.55 4.30
CA LYS A 18 2.46 14.52 4.28
C LYS A 18 1.31 14.07 3.37
N THR A 19 1.62 13.28 2.34
CA THR A 19 0.66 12.77 1.36
C THR A 19 -0.31 11.77 1.99
N PHE A 20 -1.60 11.91 1.67
CA PHE A 20 -2.63 10.95 2.06
C PHE A 20 -2.68 9.78 1.06
N SER A 21 -2.89 8.57 1.59
CA SER A 21 -3.18 7.37 0.81
C SER A 21 -4.10 6.45 1.59
N SER A 22 -4.89 5.64 0.89
CA SER A 22 -5.76 4.63 1.51
C SER A 22 -4.96 3.65 2.39
N LEU A 23 -3.70 3.36 2.02
CA LEU A 23 -2.80 2.51 2.82
C LEU A 23 -2.36 3.19 4.12
N LYS A 24 -1.99 4.47 4.07
CA LYS A 24 -1.58 5.24 5.25
C LYS A 24 -2.75 5.40 6.22
N ASP A 25 -3.91 5.80 5.70
CA ASP A 25 -5.14 5.98 6.48
C ASP A 25 -5.58 4.67 7.15
N TRP A 26 -5.57 3.56 6.41
CA TRP A 26 -5.77 2.23 6.99
C TRP A 26 -4.74 1.91 8.10
N GLY A 27 -3.46 2.19 7.87
CA GLY A 27 -2.40 1.98 8.86
C GLY A 27 -2.57 2.79 10.14
N VAL A 28 -2.96 4.06 10.02
CA VAL A 28 -3.23 4.96 11.17
C VAL A 28 -4.47 4.51 11.94
N ARG A 29 -5.55 4.08 11.27
CA ARG A 29 -6.69 3.48 11.97
C ARG A 29 -6.31 2.17 12.66
N LEU A 30 -5.48 1.36 12.02
CA LEU A 30 -5.04 0.08 12.56
C LEU A 30 -4.15 0.28 13.80
N SER A 31 -3.27 1.28 13.81
CA SER A 31 -2.43 1.56 14.99
C SER A 31 -3.24 1.92 16.23
N LYS A 32 -4.39 2.59 16.07
CA LYS A 32 -5.33 2.84 17.18
C LYS A 32 -5.93 1.56 17.78
N LYS A 33 -6.03 0.47 16.99
CA LYS A 33 -6.62 -0.81 17.42
C LYS A 33 -5.61 -1.78 18.02
N ILE A 34 -4.42 -1.88 17.42
CA ILE A 34 -3.43 -2.94 17.77
C ILE A 34 -2.07 -2.39 18.22
N GLY A 35 -1.94 -1.07 18.34
CA GLY A 35 -0.69 -0.40 18.66
C GLY A 35 0.23 -0.20 17.46
N PHE A 36 1.08 0.82 17.53
CA PHE A 36 1.92 1.27 16.41
C PHE A 36 2.92 0.19 15.94
N HIS A 37 3.56 -0.53 16.86
CA HIS A 37 4.55 -1.56 16.51
C HIS A 37 3.98 -2.72 15.69
N LYS A 38 2.74 -3.15 15.98
CA LYS A 38 2.06 -4.20 15.22
C LYS A 38 1.52 -3.65 13.90
N ALA A 39 0.97 -2.43 13.92
CA ALA A 39 0.43 -1.79 12.73
C ALA A 39 1.49 -1.56 11.64
N ARG A 40 2.69 -1.06 11.96
CA ARG A 40 3.76 -0.87 10.96
C ARG A 40 4.16 -2.17 10.26
N ILE A 41 4.11 -3.32 10.97
CA ILE A 41 4.41 -4.64 10.39
C ILE A 41 3.30 -5.05 9.42
N ALA A 42 2.04 -4.85 9.79
CA ALA A 42 0.89 -5.13 8.92
C ALA A 42 0.90 -4.24 7.66
N VAL A 43 1.23 -2.95 7.83
CA VAL A 43 1.40 -2.00 6.72
C VAL A 43 2.55 -2.41 5.80
N ALA A 44 3.70 -2.81 6.35
CA ALA A 44 4.82 -3.31 5.56
C ALA A 44 4.45 -4.54 4.70
N ARG A 45 3.69 -5.47 5.26
CA ARG A 45 3.18 -6.65 4.52
C ARG A 45 2.26 -6.24 3.37
N LYS A 46 1.30 -5.35 3.66
CA LYS A 46 0.37 -4.87 2.62
C LYS A 46 1.10 -4.07 1.54
N LEU A 47 2.10 -3.27 1.92
CA LEU A 47 2.96 -2.55 0.99
C LEU A 47 3.73 -3.49 0.08
N ALA A 48 4.32 -4.56 0.62
CA ALA A 48 5.03 -5.56 -0.18
C ALA A 48 4.13 -6.24 -1.21
N ILE A 49 2.89 -6.61 -0.80
CA ILE A 49 1.90 -7.21 -1.70
C ILE A 49 1.52 -6.24 -2.82
N ILE A 50 1.29 -4.97 -2.50
CA ILE A 50 0.97 -3.95 -3.50
C ILE A 50 2.14 -3.79 -4.47
N MET A 51 3.36 -3.59 -3.97
CA MET A 51 4.55 -3.45 -4.83
C MET A 51 4.77 -4.65 -5.73
N PHE A 52 4.56 -5.87 -5.22
CA PHE A 52 4.66 -7.09 -6.00
C PHE A 52 3.60 -7.15 -7.10
N GLY A 53 2.35 -6.76 -6.81
CA GLY A 53 1.28 -6.67 -7.80
C GLY A 53 1.57 -5.62 -8.88
N LEU A 54 2.04 -4.44 -8.48
CA LEU A 54 2.44 -3.38 -9.42
C LEU A 54 3.55 -3.83 -10.36
N TRP A 55 4.56 -4.52 -9.83
CA TRP A 55 5.66 -5.07 -10.62
C TRP A 55 5.18 -6.14 -11.61
N ARG A 56 4.28 -7.03 -11.18
CA ARG A 56 3.73 -8.09 -12.03
C ARG A 56 2.82 -7.54 -13.14
N ASP A 57 1.98 -6.58 -12.81
CA ASP A 57 0.94 -6.06 -13.70
C ASP A 57 1.42 -4.84 -14.52
N GLY A 58 2.64 -4.35 -14.28
CA GLY A 58 3.21 -3.16 -14.95
C GLY A 58 2.49 -1.85 -14.60
N THR A 59 1.74 -1.82 -13.48
CA THR A 59 0.93 -0.68 -13.08
C THR A 59 1.65 0.21 -12.05
N HIS A 60 1.16 1.43 -11.84
CA HIS A 60 1.74 2.38 -10.88
C HIS A 60 0.95 2.46 -9.57
N PHE A 61 1.64 2.81 -8.48
CA PHE A 61 0.99 3.01 -7.18
C PHE A 61 0.07 4.22 -7.22
N GLN A 62 -1.19 4.02 -6.87
CA GLN A 62 -2.20 5.07 -6.84
C GLN A 62 -2.55 5.49 -5.41
N PHE A 63 -2.55 6.79 -5.17
CA PHE A 63 -2.79 7.35 -3.83
C PHE A 63 -4.29 7.47 -3.48
N LYS A 64 -5.17 7.51 -4.49
CA LYS A 64 -6.64 7.64 -4.35
C LYS A 64 -7.37 6.53 -5.10
N ALA A 65 -8.57 6.18 -4.63
CA ALA A 65 -9.41 5.16 -5.27
C ALA A 65 -10.02 5.65 -6.59
N ASP A 66 -10.23 6.95 -6.72
CA ASP A 66 -10.90 7.59 -7.86
C ASP A 66 -10.15 7.41 -9.19
N THR A 67 -8.88 6.99 -9.14
CA THR A 67 -8.04 6.71 -10.31
C THR A 67 -7.94 5.22 -10.66
N VAL A 68 -8.60 4.35 -9.89
CA VAL A 68 -8.54 2.89 -10.06
C VAL A 68 -9.64 2.47 -11.02
N VAL A 69 -9.28 2.23 -12.29
CA VAL A 69 -10.12 1.42 -13.19
C VAL A 69 -10.20 0.02 -12.61
N ALA A 70 -11.39 -0.57 -12.53
CA ALA A 70 -11.53 -1.87 -11.88
C ALA A 70 -10.65 -2.91 -12.60
N HIS A 71 -9.98 -3.80 -11.85
CA HIS A 71 -9.08 -4.82 -12.44
C HIS A 71 -9.78 -5.64 -13.53
N ARG A 72 -11.08 -5.95 -13.35
CA ARG A 72 -11.90 -6.64 -14.36
C ARG A 72 -12.00 -5.87 -15.69
N GLU A 73 -12.06 -4.53 -15.62
CA GLU A 73 -12.19 -3.63 -16.77
C GLU A 73 -10.83 -3.47 -17.48
N MET A 74 -9.73 -3.36 -16.72
CA MET A 74 -8.37 -3.41 -17.30
C MET A 74 -8.11 -4.75 -18.01
N MET A 75 -8.48 -5.87 -17.38
CA MET A 75 -8.30 -7.21 -17.98
C MET A 75 -9.24 -7.48 -19.16
N GLN A 76 -10.30 -6.69 -19.34
CA GLN A 76 -11.17 -6.74 -20.52
C GLN A 76 -10.62 -5.88 -21.65
N ALA A 77 -10.07 -4.70 -21.35
CA ALA A 77 -9.46 -3.80 -22.33
C ALA A 77 -8.16 -4.34 -22.96
N ALA A 78 -7.37 -5.15 -22.22
CA ALA A 78 -6.13 -5.75 -22.72
C ALA A 78 -6.33 -6.98 -23.64
N ARG A 79 -7.58 -7.32 -23.99
CA ARG A 79 -7.96 -8.47 -24.84
C ARG A 79 -8.48 -8.09 -26.22
N GLY A 80 -8.35 -6.82 -26.63
CA GLY A 80 -8.63 -6.33 -27.98
C GLY A 80 -7.37 -5.80 -28.65
#